data_AF-A0A2W6U143-F1
#
_entry.id   AF-A0A2W6U143-F1
#
_cell.length_a   1.000
_cell.length_b   1.000
_cell.length_c   1.000
_cell.angle_alpha   90.00
_cell.angle_beta   90.00
_cell.angle_gamma   90.00
#
_symmetry.space_group_name_H-M   'P 1'
#
loop_
_entity.id
_entity.type
_entity.pdbx_description
1 polymer ?
#
loop_
_entity_poly.entity_id
_entity_poly.type
_entity_poly.pdbx_seq_one_letter_code
_entity_poly.pdbx_strand_id
1 'polypeptide(L)' 'MQELFVKKYWNEEDILFYIHFQNGEAIRQIEIKKKEKILLTLDNPNHGESMLYDQSIDDLNLNESDFITNEEFNKVWNN' A
#
# COMPACT_ATOMS: atom_id res chain seq x y z
N MET A 1 -1.07 -0.76 19.54
CA MET A 1 -1.47 -0.27 18.20
C MET A 1 -1.10 -1.37 17.23
N GLN A 2 -2.05 -1.85 16.43
CA GLN A 2 -1.80 -2.97 15.51
C GLN A 2 -1.35 -2.41 14.17
N GLU A 3 -0.17 -2.83 13.69
CA GLU A 3 0.35 -2.45 12.39
C GLU A 3 0.42 -3.68 11.49
N LEU A 4 -0.01 -3.51 10.24
CA LEU A 4 0.03 -4.53 9.20
C LEU A 4 0.57 -3.94 7.92
N PHE A 5 1.42 -4.69 7.22
CA PHE A 5 2.03 -4.27 5.98
C PHE A 5 1.73 -5.33 4.93
N VAL A 6 1.23 -4.88 3.79
CA VAL A 6 0.85 -5.77 2.70
C VAL A 6 1.50 -5.33 1.40
N LYS A 7 1.76 -6.31 0.54
CA LYS A 7 2.20 -6.17 -0.84
C LYS A 7 1.22 -6.91 -1.72
N LYS A 8 0.53 -6.22 -2.62
CA LYS A 8 -0.45 -6.82 -3.53
C LYS A 8 -0.25 -6.33 -4.95
N TYR A 9 -0.22 -7.26 -5.89
CA TYR A 9 -0.17 -6.93 -7.31
C TYR A 9 -1.58 -6.98 -7.92
N TRP A 10 -1.98 -5.90 -8.57
CA TRP A 10 -3.23 -5.80 -9.30
C TRP A 10 -2.95 -5.97 -10.80
N ASN A 11 -3.34 -7.13 -11.33
CA ASN A 11 -3.05 -7.53 -12.71
C ASN A 11 -3.70 -6.62 -13.77
N GLU A 12 -4.89 -6.08 -13.52
CA GLU A 12 -5.67 -5.36 -14.53
C GLU A 12 -5.00 -4.06 -14.96
N GLU A 13 -4.37 -3.36 -14.02
CA GLU A 13 -3.69 -2.09 -14.27
C GLU A 13 -2.16 -2.18 -14.21
N ASP A 14 -1.60 -3.38 -13.99
CA ASP A 14 -0.16 -3.61 -13.83
C ASP A 14 0.46 -2.71 -12.74
N ILE A 15 -0.18 -2.73 -11.55
CA ILE A 15 0.21 -1.92 -10.40
C ILE A 15 0.59 -2.83 -9.24
N LEU A 16 1.74 -2.57 -8.64
CA LEU A 16 2.15 -3.18 -7.38
C LEU A 16 1.92 -2.22 -6.22
N PHE A 17 1.01 -2.59 -5.33
CA PHE A 17 0.69 -1.83 -4.13
C PHE A 17 1.50 -2.34 -2.94
N TYR A 18 1.98 -1.39 -2.14
CA TYR A 18 2.40 -1.62 -0.77
C TYR A 18 1.54 -0.76 0.13
N ILE A 19 0.90 -1.34 1.15
CA ILE A 19 -0.01 -0.60 2.03
C ILE A 19 0.38 -0.86 3.48
N HIS A 20 0.49 0.22 4.25
CA HIS A 20 0.67 0.18 5.70
C HIS A 20 -0.66 0.53 6.36
N PHE A 21 -1.21 -0.46 7.06
CA PHE A 21 -2.40 -0.32 7.87
C PHE A 21 -2.06 -0.11 9.34
N GLN A 22 -2.79 0.77 9.99
CA GLN A 22 -2.75 0.99 11.42
C GLN A 22 -4.17 0.86 11.98
N ASN A 23 -4.39 -0.12 12.85
CA ASN A 23 -5.71 -0.48 13.38
C ASN A 23 -6.77 -0.73 12.29
N GLY A 24 -6.36 -1.30 11.15
CA GLY A 24 -7.25 -1.65 10.03
C GLY A 24 -7.43 -0.54 8.98
N GLU A 25 -6.93 0.67 9.22
CA GLU A 25 -7.01 1.80 8.29
C GLU A 25 -5.66 2.06 7.60
N ALA A 26 -5.66 2.33 6.29
CA ALA A 26 -4.43 2.63 5.58
C ALA A 26 -3.92 4.03 5.92
N ILE A 27 -2.65 4.14 6.28
CA ILE A 27 -2.02 5.43 6.64
C ILE A 27 -0.85 5.78 5.73
N ARG A 28 -0.29 4.79 5.02
CA ARG A 28 0.72 4.99 3.96
C ARG A 28 0.48 3.98 2.83
N GLN A 29 0.67 4.42 1.60
CA GLN A 29 0.58 3.58 0.42
C GLN A 29 1.68 3.92 -0.58
N ILE A 30 2.22 2.89 -1.24
CA ILE A 30 3.12 2.99 -2.37
C ILE A 30 2.45 2.30 -3.54
N GLU A 31 2.41 2.98 -4.67
CA GLU A 31 2.05 2.37 -5.96
C GLU A 31 3.29 2.34 -6.83
N ILE A 32 3.67 1.16 -7.30
CA ILE A 32 4.70 1.00 -8.32
C ILE A 32 4.02 0.64 -9.63
N LYS A 33 4.10 1.57 -10.57
CA LYS A 33 3.69 1.44 -11.96
C LYS A 33 4.93 1.41 -12.84
N LYS A 34 4.83 1.03 -14.12
CA LYS A 34 6.00 0.86 -15.02
C LYS A 34 7.00 2.03 -15.05
N LYS A 35 6.53 3.26 -14.85
CA LYS A 35 7.36 4.48 -14.99
C LYS A 35 7.34 5.39 -13.77
N GLU A 36 6.57 5.05 -12.75
CA GLU A 36 6.34 5.94 -11.62
C GLU A 36 6.18 5.16 -10.34
N LYS A 37 6.65 5.79 -9.26
CA LYS A 37 6.42 5.37 -7.89
C LYS A 37 5.67 6.51 -7.22
N ILE A 38 4.45 6.22 -6.75
CA ILE A 38 3.59 7.19 -6.07
C ILE A 38 3.60 6.88 -4.58
N LEU A 39 3.74 7.91 -3.76
CA LEU A 39 3.71 7.81 -2.30
C LEU A 39 2.50 8.60 -1.79
N LEU A 40 1.64 7.94 -1.02
CA LEU A 40 0.43 8.50 -0.47
C LEU A 40 0.46 8.36 1.05
N THR A 41 -0.01 9.39 1.75
CA THR A 41 -0.12 9.46 3.21
C THR A 41 -1.43 10.14 3.59
N LEU A 42 -1.80 10.14 4.87
CA LEU A 42 -2.96 10.91 5.34
C LEU A 42 -2.87 12.41 5.01
N ASP A 43 -1.64 12.98 4.99
CA ASP A 43 -1.42 14.39 4.65
C ASP A 43 -1.53 14.66 3.14
N ASN A 44 -1.18 13.67 2.32
CA ASN A 44 -1.27 13.73 0.85
C ASN A 44 -1.96 12.47 0.33
N PRO A 45 -3.28 12.33 0.53
CA PRO A 45 -3.98 11.09 0.24
C PRO A 45 -4.28 10.91 -1.26
N ASN A 46 -4.05 11.93 -2.08
CA ASN A 46 -4.35 11.89 -3.51
C ASN A 46 -3.15 12.37 -4.34
N HIS A 47 -2.87 11.71 -5.45
CA HIS A 47 -1.86 12.12 -6.44
C HIS A 47 -2.32 11.74 -7.86
N GLY A 48 -2.75 12.72 -8.64
CA GLY A 48 -3.32 12.47 -9.96
C GLY A 48 -4.60 11.63 -9.84
N GLU A 49 -4.60 10.44 -10.43
CA GLU A 49 -5.71 9.47 -10.36
C GLU A 49 -5.56 8.48 -9.19
N SER A 50 -4.43 8.49 -8.49
CA SER A 50 -4.17 7.61 -7.35
C SER A 50 -4.71 8.20 -6.05
N MET A 51 -5.29 7.33 -5.21
CA MET A 51 -5.87 7.67 -3.90
C MET A 51 -5.41 6.66 -2.85
N LEU A 52 -5.14 7.15 -1.63
CA LEU A 52 -4.80 6.32 -0.47
C LEU A 52 -6.00 5.40 -0.21
N TYR A 53 -5.73 4.10 -0.07
CA TYR A 53 -6.77 3.11 0.19
C TYR A 53 -7.67 3.53 1.35
N ASP A 54 -8.98 3.64 1.09
CA ASP A 54 -9.97 4.20 2.00
C ASP A 54 -10.95 3.15 2.56
N GLN A 55 -10.68 1.88 2.27
CA GLN A 55 -11.48 0.73 2.72
C GLN A 55 -10.78 -0.07 3.82
N SER A 56 -11.48 -1.06 4.39
CA SER A 56 -10.91 -1.92 5.43
C SER A 56 -9.90 -2.90 4.83
N ILE A 57 -8.89 -3.28 5.61
CA ILE A 57 -8.01 -4.40 5.23
C ILE A 57 -8.79 -5.71 4.98
N ASP A 58 -9.95 -5.88 5.62
CA ASP A 58 -10.80 -7.07 5.46
C ASP A 58 -11.46 -7.13 4.07
N ASP A 59 -11.55 -6.00 3.36
CA ASP A 59 -12.09 -5.92 2.00
C ASP A 59 -11.04 -6.37 0.96
N LEU A 60 -9.77 -6.47 1.35
CA LEU A 60 -8.71 -7.01 0.50
C LEU A 60 -8.69 -8.54 0.56
N ASN A 61 -8.75 -9.17 -0.61
CA ASN A 61 -8.53 -10.61 -0.75
C ASN A 61 -7.02 -10.93 -0.60
N LEU A 62 -6.56 -11.00 0.65
CA LEU A 62 -5.16 -11.22 1.03
C LEU A 62 -4.86 -12.68 1.38
N ASN A 63 -3.69 -13.14 0.97
CA ASN A 63 -3.12 -14.42 1.38
C ASN A 63 -1.94 -14.19 2.33
N GLU A 64 -1.49 -15.23 3.05
CA GLU A 64 -0.32 -15.13 3.95
C GLU A 64 0.93 -14.56 3.26
N SER A 65 1.13 -14.86 1.97
CA SER A 65 2.25 -14.37 1.16
C SER A 65 2.18 -12.88 0.81
N ASP A 66 1.02 -12.24 0.98
CA ASP A 66 0.85 -10.81 0.71
C ASP A 66 1.33 -9.97 1.89
N PHE A 67 1.44 -10.55 3.08
CA PHE A 67 1.97 -9.84 4.24
C PHE A 67 3.48 -9.72 4.16
N ILE A 68 3.97 -8.52 4.44
CA ILE A 68 5.39 -8.19 4.46
C ILE A 68 5.76 -7.58 5.81
N THR A 69 7.04 -7.46 6.06
CA THR A 69 7.57 -6.78 7.24
C THR A 69 7.59 -5.26 7.05
N ASN A 70 7.61 -4.52 8.16
CA ASN A 70 7.85 -3.08 8.17
C ASN A 70 9.19 -2.73 7.50
N GLU A 71 10.23 -3.57 7.65
CA GLU A 71 11.54 -3.39 7.03
C GLU A 71 11.46 -3.46 5.50
N GLU A 72 10.74 -4.45 4.96
CA GLU A 72 10.50 -4.57 3.51
C GLU A 72 9.72 -3.37 2.96
N PHE A 73 8.67 -2.95 3.67
CA PHE A 73 7.91 -1.76 3.29
C PHE A 73 8.79 -0.51 3.26
N ASN A 74 9.53 -0.23 4.35
CA ASN A 74 10.36 0.98 4.46
C ASN A 74 11.54 0.96 3.50
N LYS A 75 12.05 -0.22 3.14
CA LYS A 75 13.05 -0.35 2.07
C LYS A 75 12.49 0.15 0.75
N VAL A 76 11.25 -0.18 0.42
CA VAL A 76 10.61 0.35 -0.80
C VAL A 76 10.29 1.82 -0.63
N TRP A 77 9.78 2.26 0.53
CA TRP A 77 9.43 3.65 0.80
C TRP A 77 10.61 4.62 0.60
N ASN A 78 11.78 4.29 1.14
CA ASN A 78 12.96 5.17 1.19
C ASN A 78 13.89 5.11 -0.04
N ASN A 79 13.68 4.19 -0.98
CA ASN A 79 14.43 4.12 -2.25
C ASN A 79 13.76 4.96 -3.34
#